data_AF-A0A1Z7ZK33-F1
#
_entry.id   AF-A0A1Z7ZK33-F1
#
_cell.length_a   1.000
_cell.length_b   1.000
_cell.length_c   1.000
_cell.angle_alpha   90.00
_cell.angle_beta   90.00
_cell.angle_gamma   90.00
#
_symmetry.space_group_name_H-M   'P 1'
#
loop_
_entity.id
_entity.type
_entity.pdbx_description
1 polymer ?
#
loop_
_entity_poly.entity_id
_entity_poly.type
_entity_poly.pdbx_seq_one_letter_code
_entity_poly.pdbx_strand_id
1 'polypeptide(L)'
;MSNEKIILGIDPGTTIMGFGLIKVVGKKMSFLQLNELDLKKYSDHYLKLKLIFERTVELIDTHHPDEIAIEAPFFGKNVQSMLKLGRAQGVAMAAGLSREVPITEYAPKKIKMAITGNGNASKEQVAKMLQGMLGLKTLPKNLDSMDGLAAAVCHFYNQGRVEVGKNYTGWSAFVKQNDDRVKK
;
A
#
# COMPACT_ATOMS: atom_id res chain seq x y z
N MET A 1 26.62 9.63 6.29
CA MET A 1 25.38 9.63 7.08
C MET A 1 24.49 8.55 6.51
N SER A 2 24.01 7.62 7.33
CA SER A 2 23.09 6.57 6.86
C SER A 2 21.81 7.25 6.40
N ASN A 3 21.40 7.06 5.14
CA ASN A 3 20.16 7.64 4.63
C ASN A 3 19.00 7.05 5.44
N GLU A 4 18.30 7.90 6.18
CA GLU A 4 17.09 7.56 6.90
C GLU A 4 15.89 7.86 6.01
N LYS A 5 14.90 6.96 6.02
CA LYS A 5 13.67 7.12 5.27
C LYS A 5 12.47 6.64 6.08
N ILE A 6 11.35 7.35 6.00
CA ILE A 6 10.05 6.93 6.54
C ILE A 6 9.12 6.60 5.39
N ILE A 7 8.49 5.42 5.46
CA ILE A 7 7.50 4.97 4.46
C ILE A 7 6.15 4.85 5.14
N LEU A 8 5.15 5.52 4.58
CA LEU A 8 3.75 5.42 5.00
C LEU A 8 3.00 4.45 4.06
N GLY A 9 2.58 3.31 4.59
CA GLY A 9 1.70 2.38 3.89
C GLY A 9 0.23 2.62 4.22
N ILE A 10 -0.63 2.53 3.20
CA ILE A 10 -2.06 2.79 3.29
C ILE A 10 -2.83 1.61 2.68
N ASP A 11 -3.78 1.07 3.44
CA ASP A 11 -4.83 0.17 2.95
C ASP A 11 -6.16 0.96 2.87
N PRO A 12 -6.57 1.42 1.67
CA PRO A 12 -7.80 2.17 1.50
C PRO A 12 -9.02 1.30 1.77
N GLY A 13 -9.95 1.80 2.59
CA GLY A 13 -11.21 1.12 2.82
C GLY A 13 -12.37 2.08 3.05
N THR A 14 -13.58 1.60 2.75
CA THR A 14 -14.82 2.40 2.91
C THR A 14 -15.40 2.35 4.32
N THR A 15 -14.87 1.45 5.14
CA THR A 15 -15.37 1.13 6.47
C THR A 15 -14.30 1.32 7.53
N ILE A 16 -13.11 0.79 7.28
CA ILE A 16 -11.91 1.04 8.05
C ILE A 16 -10.81 1.31 7.03
N MET A 17 -9.95 2.28 7.33
CA MET A 17 -8.76 2.57 6.53
C MET A 17 -7.53 2.35 7.40
N GLY A 18 -6.62 1.49 6.94
CA GLY A 18 -5.43 1.09 7.67
C GLY A 18 -4.21 1.91 7.28
N PHE A 19 -3.38 2.26 8.26
CA PHE A 19 -2.12 2.97 8.06
C PHE A 19 -1.00 2.25 8.81
N GLY A 20 0.13 2.05 8.16
CA GLY A 20 1.34 1.50 8.78
C GLY A 20 2.57 2.30 8.41
N LEU A 21 3.36 2.68 9.42
CA LEU A 21 4.61 3.40 9.21
C LEU A 21 5.81 2.52 9.56
N ILE A 22 6.80 2.52 8.67
CA ILE A 22 8.11 1.93 8.93
C ILE A 22 9.20 2.98 8.76
N LYS A 23 10.25 2.84 9.57
CA LYS A 23 11.50 3.60 9.43
C LYS A 23 12.56 2.69 8.83
N VAL A 24 13.30 3.21 7.86
CA VAL A 24 14.37 2.51 7.15
C VAL A 24 15.67 3.27 7.36
N VAL A 25 16.69 2.58 7.87
CA VAL A 25 18.04 3.13 8.01
C VAL A 25 19.00 2.21 7.25
N GLY A 26 19.48 2.67 6.09
CA GLY A 26 20.24 1.84 5.16
C GLY A 26 19.41 0.65 4.65
N LYS A 27 19.75 -0.58 5.07
CA LYS A 27 19.04 -1.81 4.68
C LYS A 27 18.18 -2.41 5.80
N LYS A 28 18.07 -1.73 6.93
CA LYS A 28 17.29 -2.20 8.08
C LYS A 28 15.99 -1.43 8.16
N MET A 29 14.86 -2.15 8.16
CA MET A 29 13.54 -1.58 8.47
C MET A 29 13.17 -1.85 9.93
N SER A 30 12.46 -0.92 10.54
CA SER A 30 11.89 -1.04 11.89
C SER A 30 10.47 -0.51 11.91
N PHE A 31 9.62 -1.10 12.73
CA PHE A 31 8.27 -0.62 12.98
C PHE A 31 8.29 0.77 13.62
N LEU A 32 7.43 1.67 13.14
CA LEU A 32 7.23 2.98 13.75
C LEU A 32 5.86 3.07 14.41
N GLN A 33 4.77 2.88 13.64
CA GLN A 33 3.41 3.05 14.16
C GLN A 33 2.37 2.32 13.30
N LEU A 34 1.26 1.93 13.94
CA LEU A 34 0.02 1.52 13.28
C LEU A 34 -1.07 2.53 13.63
N ASN A 35 -1.90 2.88 12.66
CA ASN A 35 -3.13 3.64 12.89
C ASN A 35 -4.27 3.06 12.06
N GLU A 36 -5.50 3.29 12.53
CA GLU A 36 -6.71 3.03 11.76
C GLU A 36 -7.64 4.23 11.83
N LEU A 37 -8.44 4.39 10.77
CA LEU A 37 -9.56 5.32 10.74
C LEU A 37 -10.85 4.52 10.62
N ASP A 38 -11.61 4.44 11.70
CA ASP A 38 -12.92 3.80 11.70
C ASP A 38 -13.99 4.75 11.11
N LEU A 39 -14.44 4.40 9.91
CA LEU A 39 -15.46 5.10 9.16
C LEU A 39 -16.87 4.49 9.33
N LYS A 40 -17.03 3.38 10.08
CA LYS A 40 -18.33 2.70 10.29
C LYS A 40 -19.35 3.60 10.97
N LYS A 41 -18.89 4.43 11.91
CA LYS A 41 -19.71 5.33 12.72
C LYS A 41 -20.30 6.52 11.94
N TYR A 42 -19.88 6.73 10.68
CA TYR A 42 -20.39 7.81 9.84
C TYR A 42 -21.30 7.26 8.74
N SER A 43 -22.47 7.85 8.58
CA SER A 43 -23.43 7.50 7.53
C SER A 43 -23.20 8.27 6.23
N ASP A 44 -22.80 9.53 6.33
CA ASP A 44 -22.53 10.38 5.16
C ASP A 44 -21.21 10.01 4.47
N HIS A 45 -21.29 9.76 3.16
CA HIS A 45 -20.14 9.40 2.34
C HIS A 45 -19.18 10.56 2.15
N TYR A 46 -19.66 11.80 2.00
CA TYR A 46 -18.78 12.95 1.78
C TYR A 46 -17.97 13.27 3.03
N LEU A 47 -18.59 13.17 4.22
CA LEU A 47 -17.89 13.25 5.48
C LEU A 47 -16.77 12.21 5.59
N LYS A 48 -17.00 10.95 5.18
CA LYS A 48 -15.93 9.94 5.16
C LYS A 48 -14.76 10.35 4.29
N LEU A 49 -15.02 10.87 3.10
CA LEU A 49 -13.96 11.36 2.20
C LEU A 49 -13.17 12.50 2.84
N LYS A 50 -13.85 13.48 3.45
CA LYS A 50 -13.20 14.55 4.20
C LYS A 50 -12.28 14.01 5.30
N LEU A 51 -12.76 13.08 6.12
CA LEU A 51 -11.99 12.48 7.21
C LEU A 51 -10.78 11.68 6.70
N ILE A 52 -10.92 10.98 5.57
CA ILE A 52 -9.79 10.29 4.93
C ILE A 52 -8.70 11.30 4.55
N PHE A 53 -9.07 12.41 3.91
CA PHE A 53 -8.13 13.46 3.53
C PHE A 53 -7.43 14.04 4.77
N GLU A 54 -8.21 14.51 5.74
CA GLU A 54 -7.69 15.14 6.96
C GLU A 54 -6.77 14.19 7.73
N ARG A 55 -7.17 12.94 7.91
CA ARG A 55 -6.36 11.94 8.63
C ARG A 55 -5.07 11.60 7.89
N THR A 56 -5.11 11.50 6.57
CA THR A 56 -3.91 11.23 5.76
C THR A 56 -2.93 12.40 5.83
N VAL A 57 -3.43 13.64 5.71
CA VAL A 57 -2.61 14.86 5.88
C VAL A 57 -2.03 14.94 7.28
N GLU A 58 -2.81 14.67 8.33
CA GLU A 58 -2.33 14.68 9.72
C GLU A 58 -1.16 13.71 9.91
N LEU A 59 -1.25 12.50 9.36
CA LEU A 59 -0.17 11.51 9.44
C LEU A 59 1.08 11.97 8.67
N ILE A 60 0.91 12.60 7.51
CA ILE A 60 2.01 13.15 6.72
C ILE A 60 2.68 14.31 7.46
N ASP A 61 1.90 15.25 8.00
CA ASP A 61 2.40 16.42 8.71
C ASP A 61 3.03 16.04 10.06
N THR A 62 2.62 14.93 10.67
CA THR A 62 3.21 14.43 11.94
C THR A 62 4.50 13.65 11.75
N HIS A 63 4.58 12.80 10.71
CA HIS A 63 5.67 11.85 10.56
C HIS A 63 6.63 12.17 9.42
N HIS A 64 6.28 13.12 8.54
CA HIS A 64 7.06 13.51 7.36
C HIS A 64 7.57 12.30 6.54
N PRO A 65 6.67 11.41 6.07
CA PRO A 65 7.08 10.27 5.24
C PRO A 65 7.71 10.75 3.94
N ASP A 66 8.81 10.11 3.55
CA ASP A 66 9.47 10.37 2.27
C ASP A 66 8.69 9.77 1.10
N GLU A 67 7.98 8.67 1.34
CA GLU A 67 7.24 7.91 0.33
C GLU A 67 5.95 7.32 0.90
N ILE A 68 4.93 7.21 0.06
CA ILE A 68 3.66 6.56 0.36
C ILE A 68 3.48 5.32 -0.51
N ALA A 69 3.10 4.22 0.12
CA ALA A 69 2.74 2.96 -0.53
C ALA A 69 1.24 2.69 -0.34
N ILE A 70 0.51 2.43 -1.42
CA ILE A 70 -0.94 2.21 -1.34
C ILE A 70 -1.30 0.83 -1.90
N GLU A 71 -2.14 0.09 -1.21
CA GLU A 71 -2.76 -1.12 -1.79
C GLU A 71 -3.73 -0.72 -2.91
N ALA A 72 -3.46 -1.25 -4.11
CA ALA A 72 -4.31 -1.03 -5.27
C ALA A 72 -5.62 -1.82 -5.14
N PRO A 73 -6.75 -1.26 -5.61
CA PRO A 73 -8.05 -1.90 -5.47
C PRO A 73 -8.10 -3.19 -6.27
N PHE A 74 -8.58 -4.27 -5.64
CA PHE A 74 -8.84 -5.53 -6.34
C PHE A 74 -10.15 -5.47 -7.12
N PHE A 75 -10.16 -5.99 -8.35
CA PHE A 75 -11.35 -6.01 -9.19
C PHE A 75 -12.46 -6.88 -8.57
N GLY A 76 -13.45 -6.23 -7.96
CA GLY A 76 -14.61 -6.89 -7.35
C GLY A 76 -15.78 -7.07 -8.30
N LYS A 77 -16.72 -7.97 -7.96
CA LYS A 77 -17.97 -8.19 -8.73
C LYS A 77 -18.96 -7.02 -8.64
N ASN A 78 -18.87 -6.16 -7.62
CA ASN A 78 -19.81 -5.06 -7.38
C ASN A 78 -19.19 -3.70 -7.73
N VAL A 79 -19.66 -3.11 -8.83
CA VAL A 79 -19.20 -1.83 -9.38
C VAL A 79 -19.42 -0.67 -8.40
N GLN A 80 -20.51 -0.65 -7.63
CA GLN A 80 -20.77 0.45 -6.68
C GLN A 80 -19.79 0.44 -5.51
N SER A 81 -19.48 -0.75 -4.98
CA SER A 81 -18.47 -0.88 -3.92
C SER A 81 -17.09 -0.47 -4.43
N MET A 82 -16.75 -0.85 -5.66
CA MET A 82 -15.52 -0.44 -6.32
C MET A 82 -15.43 1.08 -6.49
N LEU A 83 -16.51 1.74 -6.90
CA LEU A 83 -16.54 3.19 -7.03
C LEU A 83 -16.33 3.89 -5.68
N LYS A 84 -16.95 3.39 -4.60
CA LYS A 84 -16.75 3.94 -3.24
C LYS A 84 -15.30 3.77 -2.77
N LEU A 85 -14.71 2.61 -3.03
CA LEU A 85 -13.31 2.34 -2.71
C LEU A 85 -12.37 3.25 -3.53
N GLY A 86 -12.60 3.39 -4.83
CA GLY A 86 -11.81 4.27 -5.70
C GLY A 86 -11.87 5.73 -5.27
N ARG A 87 -13.01 6.21 -4.78
CA ARG A 87 -13.11 7.57 -4.19
C ARG A 87 -12.28 7.70 -2.92
N ALA A 88 -12.34 6.72 -2.01
CA ALA A 88 -11.53 6.72 -0.79
C ALA A 88 -10.03 6.72 -1.11
N GLN A 89 -9.60 5.84 -2.01
CA GLN A 89 -8.22 5.77 -2.48
C GLN A 89 -7.77 7.07 -3.17
N GLY A 90 -8.56 7.61 -4.09
CA GLY A 90 -8.24 8.85 -4.80
C GLY A 90 -8.09 10.04 -3.86
N VAL A 91 -8.87 10.09 -2.78
CA VAL A 91 -8.73 11.13 -1.75
C VAL A 91 -7.47 10.93 -0.90
N ALA A 92 -7.12 9.70 -0.54
CA ALA A 92 -5.85 9.40 0.12
C ALA A 92 -4.65 9.78 -0.74
N MET A 93 -4.72 9.52 -2.05
CA MET A 93 -3.70 9.93 -3.02
C MET A 93 -3.62 11.46 -3.12
N ALA A 94 -4.75 12.14 -3.21
CA ALA A 94 -4.79 13.60 -3.26
C ALA A 94 -4.16 14.23 -2.00
N ALA A 95 -4.39 13.65 -0.82
CA ALA A 95 -3.76 14.09 0.42
C ALA A 95 -2.23 13.95 0.36
N GLY A 96 -1.72 12.78 -0.08
CA GLY A 96 -0.28 12.56 -0.28
C GLY A 96 0.36 13.55 -1.27
N LEU A 97 -0.27 13.70 -2.44
CA LEU A 97 0.20 14.59 -3.49
C LEU A 97 0.13 16.07 -3.11
N SER A 98 -0.84 16.47 -2.26
CA SER A 98 -0.94 17.84 -1.73
C SER A 98 0.22 18.25 -0.80
N ARG A 99 1.05 17.28 -0.41
CA ARG A 99 2.28 17.46 0.37
C ARG A 99 3.52 17.03 -0.40
N GLU A 100 3.39 16.86 -1.71
CA GLU A 100 4.49 16.49 -2.62
C GLU A 100 5.17 15.16 -2.25
N VAL A 101 4.46 14.26 -1.55
CA VAL A 101 5.00 12.95 -1.19
C VAL A 101 4.77 11.97 -2.34
N PRO A 102 5.82 11.32 -2.89
CA PRO A 102 5.68 10.35 -3.97
C PRO A 102 4.86 9.13 -3.55
N ILE A 103 4.01 8.65 -4.46
CA ILE A 103 3.08 7.55 -4.22
C ILE A 103 3.40 6.39 -5.14
N THR A 104 3.43 5.17 -4.60
CA THR A 104 3.48 3.92 -5.39
C THR A 104 2.34 3.00 -4.99
N GLU A 105 1.65 2.46 -5.99
CA GLU A 105 0.56 1.49 -5.80
C GLU A 105 1.06 0.04 -5.93
N TYR A 106 0.52 -0.86 -5.12
CA TYR A 106 0.86 -2.28 -5.15
C TYR A 106 -0.38 -3.16 -5.23
N ALA A 107 -0.39 -4.10 -6.17
CA ALA A 107 -1.44 -5.10 -6.25
C ALA A 107 -1.43 -6.00 -5.00
N PRO A 108 -2.59 -6.45 -4.50
CA PRO A 108 -2.68 -7.28 -3.28
C PRO A 108 -1.80 -8.55 -3.35
N LYS A 109 -1.75 -9.19 -4.53
CA LYS A 109 -0.88 -10.36 -4.76
C LYS A 109 0.62 -10.03 -4.62
N LYS A 110 1.03 -8.83 -5.04
CA LYS A 110 2.44 -8.36 -4.94
C LYS A 110 2.82 -8.09 -3.48
N ILE A 111 1.90 -7.51 -2.70
CA ILE A 111 2.06 -7.33 -1.25
C ILE A 111 2.26 -8.69 -0.57
N LYS A 112 1.33 -9.63 -0.79
CA LYS A 112 1.42 -11.00 -0.24
C LYS A 112 2.70 -11.71 -0.64
N MET A 113 3.08 -11.62 -1.91
CA MET A 113 4.32 -12.21 -2.43
C MET A 113 5.57 -11.61 -1.76
N ALA A 114 5.64 -10.29 -1.60
CA ALA A 114 6.80 -9.62 -1.02
C ALA A 114 7.05 -10.02 0.44
N ILE A 115 5.98 -10.29 1.18
CA ILE A 115 6.06 -10.60 2.62
C ILE A 115 6.19 -12.10 2.87
N THR A 116 5.42 -12.92 2.15
CA THR A 116 5.28 -14.35 2.48
C THR A 116 5.98 -15.27 1.48
N GLY A 117 6.44 -14.76 0.33
CA GLY A 117 6.89 -15.57 -0.80
C GLY A 117 5.74 -16.26 -1.55
N ASN A 118 4.47 -16.02 -1.18
CA ASN A 118 3.29 -16.61 -1.81
C ASN A 118 2.18 -15.57 -2.03
N GLY A 119 1.85 -15.29 -3.29
CA GLY A 119 0.81 -14.32 -3.65
C GLY A 119 -0.62 -14.71 -3.23
N ASN A 120 -0.83 -15.97 -2.84
CA ASN A 120 -2.12 -16.50 -2.38
C ASN A 120 -2.21 -16.64 -0.85
N ALA A 121 -1.25 -16.11 -0.10
CA ALA A 121 -1.26 -16.19 1.37
C ALA A 121 -2.53 -15.54 1.98
N SER A 122 -2.95 -16.07 3.14
CA SER A 122 -4.05 -15.51 3.94
C SER A 122 -3.62 -14.22 4.66
N LYS A 123 -4.59 -13.40 5.09
CA LYS A 123 -4.30 -12.17 5.85
C LYS A 123 -3.57 -12.49 7.16
N GLU A 124 -3.91 -13.59 7.81
CA GLU A 124 -3.30 -14.05 9.06
C GLU A 124 -1.85 -14.50 8.84
N GLN A 125 -1.55 -15.13 7.70
CA GLN A 125 -0.17 -15.49 7.34
C GLN A 125 0.68 -14.24 7.12
N VAL A 126 0.15 -13.24 6.39
CA VAL A 126 0.82 -11.94 6.20
C VAL A 126 1.07 -11.27 7.55
N ALA A 127 0.06 -11.19 8.42
CA ALA A 127 0.18 -10.56 9.73
C ALA A 127 1.24 -11.24 10.62
N LYS A 128 1.26 -12.58 10.68
CA LYS A 128 2.29 -13.33 11.44
C LYS A 128 3.70 -13.09 10.90
N MET A 129 3.87 -13.03 9.58
CA MET A 129 5.16 -12.74 8.97
C MET A 129 5.63 -11.32 9.31
N LEU A 130 4.74 -10.33 9.19
CA LEU A 130 5.02 -8.95 9.59
C LEU A 130 5.37 -8.83 11.08
N GLN A 131 4.67 -9.57 11.95
CA GLN A 131 4.96 -9.63 13.38
C GLN A 131 6.41 -10.06 13.64
N GLY A 132 6.84 -11.15 12.99
CA GLY A 132 8.21 -11.66 13.11
C GLY A 132 9.26 -10.73 12.51
N MET A 133 8.99 -10.17 11.32
CA MET A 133 9.91 -9.27 10.62
C MET A 133 10.17 -7.97 11.37
N LEU A 134 9.15 -7.43 12.04
CA LEU A 134 9.18 -6.12 12.68
C LEU A 134 9.24 -6.20 14.21
N GLY A 135 9.28 -7.41 14.79
CA GLY A 135 9.39 -7.61 16.23
C GLY A 135 8.17 -7.12 17.02
N LEU A 136 6.97 -7.20 16.44
CA LEU A 136 5.74 -6.77 17.11
C LEU A 136 5.38 -7.75 18.24
N LYS A 137 5.28 -7.24 19.47
CA LYS A 137 4.99 -8.08 20.65
C LYS A 137 3.62 -8.76 20.57
N THR A 138 2.64 -8.04 20.05
CA THR A 138 1.26 -8.51 19.90
C THR A 138 0.73 -8.07 18.54
N LEU A 139 -0.15 -8.89 17.97
CA LEU A 139 -0.92 -8.49 16.81
C LEU A 139 -2.09 -7.59 17.25
N PRO A 140 -2.40 -6.53 16.48
CA PRO A 140 -3.60 -5.74 16.73
C PRO A 140 -4.85 -6.61 16.58
N LYS A 141 -5.91 -6.26 17.33
CA LYS A 141 -7.21 -6.96 17.22
C LYS A 141 -7.81 -6.85 15.83
N ASN A 142 -7.58 -5.71 15.17
CA ASN A 142 -7.98 -5.48 13.79
C ASN A 142 -6.78 -5.64 12.85
N LEU A 143 -6.93 -6.49 11.83
CA LEU A 143 -5.89 -6.76 10.85
C LEU A 143 -5.83 -5.71 9.73
N ASP A 144 -6.83 -4.83 9.57
CA ASP A 144 -6.81 -3.81 8.51
C ASP A 144 -5.58 -2.87 8.64
N SER A 145 -5.18 -2.54 9.88
CA SER A 145 -3.94 -1.77 10.12
C SER A 145 -2.69 -2.51 9.64
N MET A 146 -2.70 -3.86 9.67
CA MET A 146 -1.58 -4.69 9.20
C MET A 146 -1.49 -4.67 7.67
N ASP A 147 -2.59 -4.49 6.95
CA ASP A 147 -2.58 -4.39 5.49
C ASP A 147 -1.89 -3.08 5.04
N GLY A 148 -2.12 -1.96 5.75
CA GLY A 148 -1.34 -0.73 5.56
C GLY A 148 0.15 -0.94 5.82
N LEU A 149 0.51 -1.64 6.90
CA LEU A 149 1.92 -2.00 7.17
C LEU A 149 2.51 -2.92 6.10
N ALA A 150 1.70 -3.84 5.57
CA ALA A 150 2.07 -4.74 4.50
C ALA A 150 2.44 -3.97 3.22
N ALA A 151 1.67 -2.92 2.88
CA ALA A 151 1.98 -2.04 1.76
C ALA A 151 3.34 -1.34 1.94
N ALA A 152 3.61 -0.80 3.14
CA ALA A 152 4.89 -0.14 3.44
C ALA A 152 6.08 -1.11 3.30
N VAL A 153 5.96 -2.31 3.85
CA VAL A 153 7.01 -3.36 3.76
C VAL A 153 7.18 -3.86 2.32
N CYS A 154 6.08 -4.00 1.57
CA CYS A 154 6.14 -4.34 0.15
C CYS A 154 6.90 -3.29 -0.65
N HIS A 155 6.69 -2.02 -0.33
CA HIS A 155 7.41 -0.91 -0.95
C HIS A 155 8.91 -0.98 -0.64
N PHE A 156 9.28 -1.14 0.63
CA PHE A 156 10.69 -1.32 1.03
C PHE A 156 11.40 -2.44 0.24
N TYR A 157 10.78 -3.60 0.06
CA TYR A 157 11.39 -4.71 -0.70
C TYR A 157 11.43 -4.50 -2.22
N ASN A 158 10.60 -3.60 -2.75
CA ASN A 158 10.58 -3.27 -4.18
C ASN A 158 11.36 -1.99 -4.50
N GLN A 159 11.78 -1.21 -3.51
CA GLN A 159 12.69 -0.08 -3.70
C GLN A 159 14.03 -0.55 -4.27
N GLY A 160 14.53 0.16 -5.29
CA GLY A 160 15.77 -0.18 -5.99
C GLY A 160 15.64 -1.31 -7.02
N ARG A 161 14.47 -1.95 -7.14
CA ARG A 161 14.13 -2.71 -8.34
C ARG A 161 13.56 -1.73 -9.35
N VAL A 162 14.39 -1.26 -10.27
CA VAL A 162 13.89 -0.72 -11.53
C VAL A 162 13.07 -1.85 -12.14
N GLU A 163 11.74 -1.69 -12.20
CA GLU A 163 10.94 -2.48 -13.13
C GLU A 163 11.38 -2.02 -14.52
N VAL A 164 12.49 -2.60 -15.00
CA VAL A 164 12.79 -2.64 -16.41
C VAL A 164 11.56 -3.33 -17.00
N GLY A 165 10.73 -2.55 -17.70
CA GLY A 165 9.47 -3.04 -18.27
C GLY A 165 9.71 -4.39 -18.94
N LYS A 166 8.76 -5.33 -18.76
CA LYS A 166 8.78 -6.72 -19.25
C LYS A 166 10.12 -7.12 -19.89
N ASN A 167 11.01 -7.76 -19.14
CA ASN A 167 12.21 -8.36 -19.72
C ASN A 167 11.80 -9.45 -20.71
N TYR A 168 11.73 -9.11 -21.99
CA TYR A 168 11.60 -10.08 -23.06
C TYR A 168 12.96 -10.71 -23.26
N THR A 169 13.03 -12.04 -23.19
CA THR A 169 14.27 -12.81 -23.41
C THR A 169 14.73 -12.83 -24.88
N GLY A 170 14.21 -11.92 -25.70
CA GLY A 170 14.52 -11.78 -27.12
C GLY A 170 13.37 -11.12 -27.91
N TRP A 171 13.70 -10.63 -29.11
CA TRP A 171 12.73 -10.00 -30.03
C TRP A 171 11.55 -10.91 -30.38
N SER A 172 11.80 -12.21 -30.49
CA SER A 172 10.79 -13.24 -30.73
C SER A 172 9.75 -13.36 -29.60
N ALA A 173 10.16 -13.22 -28.34
CA ALA A 173 9.26 -13.24 -27.19
C ALA A 173 8.42 -11.95 -27.10
N PHE A 174 8.98 -10.81 -27.51
CA PHE A 174 8.28 -9.53 -27.62
C PHE A 174 7.16 -9.58 -28.65
N VAL A 175 7.47 -10.01 -29.88
CA VAL A 175 6.51 -10.08 -30.99
C VAL A 175 5.36 -11.03 -30.65
N LYS A 176 5.65 -12.21 -30.06
CA LYS A 176 4.62 -13.20 -29.71
C LYS A 176 3.62 -12.72 -28.66
N GLN A 177 4.01 -11.80 -27.78
CA GLN A 177 3.16 -11.24 -26.72
C GLN A 177 2.50 -9.90 -27.10
N ASN A 178 2.83 -9.34 -28.26
CA ASN A 178 2.31 -8.08 -28.77
C ASN A 178 1.95 -8.21 -30.27
N ASP A 179 1.36 -9.35 -30.65
CA ASP A 179 1.04 -9.68 -32.06
C ASP A 179 0.07 -8.67 -32.68
N ASP A 180 -0.77 -8.04 -31.85
CA ASP A 180 -1.68 -6.95 -32.16
C ASP A 180 -0.98 -5.62 -32.53
N ARG A 181 0.28 -5.43 -32.12
CA ARG A 181 1.05 -4.19 -32.36
C ARG A 181 2.01 -4.30 -33.54
N VAL A 182 2.29 -5.51 -34.02
CA VAL A 182 3.29 -5.79 -35.07
C VAL A 182 2.64 -6.01 -36.44
N LYS A 183 1.34 -6.31 -36.49
CA LYS A 183 0.61 -6.44 -37.75
C LYS A 183 0.24 -5.06 -38.33
N LYS A 184 0.98 -4.66 -39.36
CA LYS A 184 0.52 -3.76 -40.43
C LYS A 184 0.60 -4.51 -41.74
#